data_AF-A0A7G7LBJ9-F1
#
_entry.id   AF-A0A7G7LBJ9-F1
#
_cell.length_a   1.000
_cell.length_b   1.000
_cell.length_c   1.000
_cell.angle_alpha   90.00
_cell.angle_beta   90.00
_cell.angle_gamma   90.00
#
_symmetry.space_group_name_H-M   'P 1'
#
loop_
_entity.id
_entity.type
_entity.pdbx_description
1 polymer ?
#
loop_
_entity_poly.entity_id
_entity_poly.type
_entity_poly.pdbx_seq_one_letter_code
_entity_poly.pdbx_strand_id
1 'polypeptide(L)'
;MTAPASTRRRDLLAPLWRAVVVFRPLAWVVAVVGFVGGREEYPGLLAPVLLLAAMAVWTVVVTVAYSRAEGRRTRTALVDLAVTLALLAAVLTTQSRDALAADAPILTSLWVAGPAYALAVARGRDGGLVGGVVVWAAVSAVRGRVGDEELFNLVLFTLSAVLLGYAATTTRAATLAVQQAAATAAAAAERERLGRAVHDGVLQVLAAVRRRGEELGGDAADLARLAAEQEVALRGLLSSAPSARDGDVADLGAALRLLSTPDVEVSSPAEPVLLPAPVADELTAAVREALANTAEHAPAARAWVSVEPEDDVVLVVVRDDGPGIPDGRLPAAVAAGHHGVRSSICGRLADLGGTAQLHTGPGQGTEWELTVPREGATR
;
A
#
# COMPACT_ATOMS: atom_id res chain seq x y z
N MET A 1 9.37 -5.80 30.98
CA MET A 1 8.45 -6.16 29.88
C MET A 1 7.12 -5.47 30.11
N THR A 2 6.99 -4.24 29.62
CA THR A 2 5.74 -3.47 29.61
C THR A 2 5.49 -3.11 28.14
N ALA A 3 4.46 -3.72 27.55
CA ALA A 3 4.06 -3.43 26.18
C ALA A 3 3.70 -1.94 26.06
N PRO A 4 4.20 -1.21 25.04
CA PRO A 4 3.86 0.19 24.90
C PRO A 4 2.39 0.33 24.51
N ALA A 5 1.79 1.36 25.09
CA ALA A 5 0.39 1.73 25.00
C ALA A 5 -0.18 1.57 23.59
N SER A 6 -1.31 0.89 23.51
CA SER A 6 -2.22 0.86 22.38
C SER A 6 -2.24 2.21 21.68
N THR A 7 -1.79 2.25 20.43
CA THR A 7 -2.02 3.35 19.50
C THR A 7 -3.52 3.59 19.48
N ARG A 8 -3.97 4.58 20.26
CA ARG A 8 -5.31 5.16 20.20
C ARG A 8 -5.52 5.46 18.72
N ARG A 9 -6.30 4.64 18.00
CA ARG A 9 -6.70 4.90 16.62
C ARG A 9 -7.18 6.34 16.63
N ARG A 10 -6.37 7.28 16.13
CA ARG A 10 -6.80 8.67 15.99
C ARG A 10 -8.01 8.56 15.10
N ASP A 11 -9.18 8.84 15.69
CA ASP A 11 -10.42 8.81 14.94
C ASP A 11 -10.31 9.90 13.89
N LEU A 12 -9.99 9.48 12.66
CA LEU A 12 -9.65 10.34 11.53
C LEU A 12 -10.80 11.29 11.19
N LEU A 13 -12.02 10.91 11.56
CA LEU A 13 -13.24 11.64 11.29
C LEU A 13 -13.75 12.41 12.52
N ALA A 14 -13.00 12.44 13.63
CA ALA A 14 -13.40 13.15 14.84
C ALA A 14 -13.76 14.63 14.61
N PRO A 15 -13.05 15.42 13.76
CA PRO A 15 -13.46 16.79 13.46
C PRO A 15 -14.83 16.87 12.76
N LEU A 16 -15.10 15.96 11.83
CA LEU A 16 -16.39 15.92 11.11
C LEU A 16 -17.52 15.48 12.04
N TRP A 17 -17.29 14.53 12.94
CA TRP A 17 -18.25 14.18 13.99
C TRP A 17 -18.54 15.34 14.95
N ARG A 18 -17.53 16.15 15.29
CA ARG A 18 -17.74 17.37 16.08
C ARG A 18 -18.63 18.37 15.35
N ALA A 19 -18.45 18.53 14.04
CA ALA A 19 -19.32 19.39 13.24
C ALA A 19 -20.79 18.91 13.29
N VAL A 20 -21.04 17.60 13.18
CA VAL A 20 -22.39 17.04 13.33
C VAL A 20 -22.96 17.27 14.74
N VAL A 21 -22.13 17.10 15.78
CA VAL A 21 -22.51 17.35 17.18
C VAL A 21 -22.87 18.82 17.42
N VAL A 22 -22.13 19.76 16.84
CA VAL A 22 -22.42 21.21 16.97
C VAL A 22 -23.63 21.61 16.13
N PHE A 23 -23.80 21.01 14.95
CA PHE A 23 -24.94 21.26 14.07
C PHE A 23 -26.28 20.95 14.75
N ARG A 24 -26.37 19.83 15.48
CA ARG A 24 -27.62 19.37 16.11
C ARG A 24 -28.31 20.40 17.04
N PRO A 25 -27.66 20.94 18.08
CA PRO A 25 -28.25 21.96 18.94
C PRO A 25 -28.51 23.27 18.19
N LEU A 26 -27.66 23.66 17.25
CA LEU A 26 -27.87 24.87 16.44
C LEU A 26 -29.16 24.75 15.59
N ALA A 27 -29.33 23.62 14.91
CA ALA A 27 -30.53 23.35 14.12
C ALA A 27 -31.79 23.27 14.99
N TRP A 28 -31.69 22.77 16.21
CA TRP A 28 -32.79 22.82 17.18
C TRP A 28 -33.12 24.25 17.61
N VAL A 29 -32.12 25.11 17.87
CA VAL A 29 -32.36 26.53 18.18
C VAL A 29 -33.07 27.23 17.01
N VAL A 30 -32.67 26.96 15.76
CA VAL A 30 -33.35 27.49 14.57
C VAL A 30 -34.82 27.05 14.52
N ALA A 31 -35.12 25.78 14.85
CA ALA A 31 -36.50 25.29 14.95
C ALA A 31 -37.30 26.05 16.03
N VAL A 32 -36.71 26.31 17.20
CA VAL A 32 -37.36 27.09 18.27
C VAL A 32 -37.62 28.54 17.82
N VAL A 33 -36.65 29.19 17.18
CA VAL A 33 -36.83 30.56 16.66
C VAL A 33 -37.92 30.60 15.58
N GLY A 34 -37.93 29.62 14.68
CA GLY A 34 -38.98 29.48 13.66
C GLY A 34 -40.37 29.33 14.27
N PHE A 35 -40.51 28.50 15.31
CA PHE A 35 -41.77 28.35 16.05
C PHE A 35 -42.23 29.65 16.70
N VAL A 36 -41.32 30.41 17.33
CA VAL A 36 -41.65 31.68 17.98
C VAL A 36 -42.08 32.73 16.95
N GLY A 37 -41.41 32.79 15.79
CA GLY A 37 -41.74 33.73 14.72
C GLY A 37 -43.02 33.38 13.95
N GLY A 38 -43.30 32.10 13.76
CA GLY A 38 -44.46 31.59 13.02
C GLY A 38 -45.62 31.13 13.90
N ARG A 39 -45.79 31.69 15.11
CA ARG A 39 -46.76 31.19 16.11
C ARG A 39 -48.20 31.07 15.57
N GLU A 40 -48.57 31.94 14.64
CA GLU A 40 -49.91 31.98 14.03
C GLU A 40 -50.24 30.75 13.17
N GLU A 41 -49.22 30.00 12.74
CA GLU A 41 -49.36 28.78 11.91
C GLU A 41 -49.76 27.55 12.73
N TYR A 42 -49.80 27.66 14.07
CA TYR A 42 -50.04 26.55 14.98
C TYR A 42 -51.42 26.69 15.67
N PRO A 43 -52.32 25.69 15.55
CA PRO A 43 -53.64 25.74 16.17
C PRO A 43 -53.62 25.69 17.70
N GLY A 44 -52.51 25.30 18.31
CA GLY A 44 -52.33 25.25 19.76
C GLY A 44 -50.87 25.13 20.16
N LEU A 45 -50.58 25.31 21.45
CA LEU A 45 -49.20 25.39 21.95
C LEU A 45 -48.66 24.05 22.47
N LEU A 46 -49.53 23.18 22.96
CA LEU A 46 -49.10 21.97 23.65
C LEU A 46 -48.32 21.02 22.72
N ALA A 47 -48.88 20.68 21.55
CA ALA A 47 -48.25 19.73 20.63
C ALA A 47 -46.90 20.22 20.07
N PRO A 48 -46.75 21.47 19.57
CA PRO A 48 -45.46 21.97 19.12
C PRO A 48 -44.42 22.03 20.23
N VAL A 49 -44.80 22.45 21.44
CA VAL A 49 -43.87 22.52 22.60
C VAL A 49 -43.41 21.12 23.02
N LEU A 50 -44.30 20.13 23.06
CA LEU A 50 -43.94 18.74 23.35
C LEU A 50 -43.00 18.17 22.28
N LEU A 51 -43.24 18.48 21.00
CA LEU A 51 -42.38 18.04 19.91
C LEU A 51 -40.99 18.70 19.99
N LEU A 52 -40.91 20.01 20.25
CA LEU A 52 -39.64 20.72 20.46
C LEU A 52 -38.87 20.17 21.68
N ALA A 53 -39.57 19.80 22.75
CA ALA A 53 -38.97 19.16 23.92
C ALA A 53 -38.43 17.75 23.59
N ALA A 54 -39.18 16.95 22.84
CA ALA A 54 -38.73 15.64 22.37
C ALA A 54 -37.50 15.77 21.45
N MET A 55 -37.48 16.75 20.54
CA MET A 55 -36.32 17.07 19.71
C MET A 55 -35.11 17.50 20.56
N ALA A 56 -35.32 18.27 21.63
CA ALA A 56 -34.25 18.68 22.54
C ALA A 56 -33.65 17.46 23.26
N VAL A 57 -34.49 16.58 23.80
CA VAL A 57 -34.05 15.33 24.45
C VAL A 57 -33.27 14.47 23.47
N TRP A 58 -33.79 14.26 22.26
CA TRP A 58 -33.09 13.48 21.25
C TRP A 58 -31.76 14.12 20.82
N THR A 59 -31.72 15.45 20.72
CA THR A 59 -30.49 16.21 20.44
C THR A 59 -29.42 15.94 21.49
N VAL A 60 -29.78 15.92 22.78
CA VAL A 60 -28.85 15.58 23.87
C VAL A 60 -28.39 14.13 23.75
N VAL A 61 -29.30 13.18 23.51
CA VAL A 61 -28.97 11.75 23.35
C VAL A 61 -27.96 11.54 22.23
N VAL A 62 -28.23 12.10 21.04
CA VAL A 62 -27.37 11.98 19.87
C VAL A 62 -26.03 12.69 20.07
N THR A 63 -26.03 13.86 20.71
CA THR A 63 -24.81 14.59 21.07
C THR A 63 -23.91 13.76 21.98
N VAL A 64 -24.47 13.16 23.03
CA VAL A 64 -23.74 12.27 23.94
C VAL A 64 -23.23 11.03 23.19
N ALA A 65 -24.07 10.40 22.37
CA ALA A 65 -23.69 9.24 21.58
C ALA A 65 -22.52 9.53 20.64
N TYR A 66 -22.61 10.58 19.83
CA TYR A 66 -21.58 10.95 18.83
C TYR A 66 -20.32 11.57 19.45
N SER A 67 -20.42 12.12 20.67
CA SER A 67 -19.23 12.57 21.41
C SER A 67 -18.29 11.40 21.76
N ARG A 68 -18.84 10.19 21.95
CA ARG A 68 -18.10 8.96 22.30
C ARG A 68 -17.69 8.20 21.04
N ALA A 69 -16.46 7.69 21.00
CA ALA A 69 -15.97 6.89 19.87
C ALA A 69 -16.84 5.65 19.58
N GLU A 70 -17.39 5.02 20.62
CA GLU A 70 -18.27 3.86 20.49
C GLU A 70 -19.61 4.16 19.81
N GLY A 71 -20.10 5.40 19.93
CA GLY A 71 -21.36 5.83 19.34
C GLY A 71 -21.23 6.36 17.92
N ARG A 72 -20.02 6.46 17.36
CA ARG A 72 -19.76 6.87 15.95
C ARG A 72 -19.89 5.70 14.98
N ARG A 73 -21.01 4.99 15.05
CA ARG A 73 -21.28 3.78 14.25
C ARG A 73 -22.43 4.04 13.29
N THR A 74 -22.51 3.25 12.23
CA THR A 74 -23.65 3.39 11.31
C THR A 74 -24.97 2.97 11.95
N ARG A 75 -24.96 2.02 12.89
CA ARG A 75 -26.18 1.62 13.62
C ARG A 75 -26.78 2.78 14.41
N THR A 76 -25.96 3.59 15.09
CA THR A 76 -26.45 4.76 15.83
C THR A 76 -26.94 5.85 14.88
N ALA A 77 -26.31 6.04 13.72
CA ALA A 77 -26.81 6.92 12.66
C ALA A 77 -28.16 6.46 12.08
N LEU A 78 -28.38 5.15 11.94
CA LEU A 78 -29.66 4.61 11.48
C LEU A 78 -30.76 4.75 12.54
N VAL A 79 -30.45 4.55 13.82
CA VAL A 79 -31.39 4.82 14.92
C VAL A 79 -31.75 6.30 14.97
N ASP A 80 -30.75 7.17 14.82
CA ASP A 80 -30.95 8.62 14.74
C ASP A 80 -31.83 9.01 13.55
N LEU A 81 -31.63 8.41 12.38
CA LEU A 81 -32.52 8.60 11.24
C LEU A 81 -33.95 8.16 11.58
N ALA A 82 -34.15 6.95 12.12
CA ALA A 82 -35.47 6.43 12.44
C ALA A 82 -36.24 7.33 13.44
N VAL A 83 -35.59 7.78 14.51
CA VAL A 83 -36.22 8.68 15.48
C VAL A 83 -36.47 10.06 14.89
N THR A 84 -35.54 10.59 14.09
CA THR A 84 -35.75 11.87 13.37
C THR A 84 -36.97 11.79 12.44
N LEU A 85 -37.14 10.68 11.72
CA LEU A 85 -38.29 10.45 10.85
C LEU A 85 -39.60 10.33 11.63
N ALA A 86 -39.58 9.68 12.80
CA ALA A 86 -40.76 9.58 13.67
C ALA A 86 -41.18 10.96 14.22
N LEU A 87 -40.22 11.79 14.64
CA LEU A 87 -40.49 13.16 15.11
C LEU A 87 -40.94 14.08 13.96
N LEU A 88 -40.40 13.88 12.75
CA LEU A 88 -40.89 14.56 11.55
C LEU A 88 -42.35 14.18 11.25
N ALA A 89 -42.72 12.90 11.33
CA ALA A 89 -44.11 12.47 11.14
C ALA A 89 -45.05 13.09 12.19
N ALA A 90 -44.57 13.29 13.42
CA ALA A 90 -45.34 13.95 14.48
C ALA A 90 -45.69 15.42 14.17
N VAL A 91 -45.04 16.07 13.19
CA VAL A 91 -45.41 17.43 12.74
C VAL A 91 -46.85 17.49 12.24
N LEU A 92 -47.39 16.39 11.71
CA LEU A 92 -48.80 16.30 11.29
C LEU A 92 -49.78 16.49 12.46
N THR A 93 -49.31 16.41 13.72
CA THR A 93 -50.11 16.71 14.91
C THR A 93 -49.96 18.14 15.40
N THR A 94 -48.97 18.87 14.87
CA THR A 94 -48.62 20.22 15.31
C THR A 94 -49.15 21.32 14.38
N GLN A 95 -49.23 21.06 13.07
CA GLN A 95 -49.64 22.03 12.05
C GLN A 95 -50.83 21.49 11.25
N SER A 96 -51.69 22.38 10.77
CA SER A 96 -52.81 21.99 9.90
C SER A 96 -52.28 21.59 8.52
N ARG A 97 -53.05 20.76 7.79
CA ARG A 97 -52.69 20.39 6.41
C ARG A 97 -52.64 21.59 5.48
N ASP A 98 -53.48 22.58 5.71
CA ASP A 98 -53.52 23.81 4.92
C ASP A 98 -52.25 24.66 5.14
N ALA A 99 -51.76 24.76 6.39
CA ALA A 99 -50.50 25.43 6.68
C ALA A 99 -49.32 24.72 6.01
N LEU A 100 -49.27 23.38 6.10
CA LEU A 100 -48.22 22.58 5.46
C LEU A 100 -48.25 22.68 3.92
N ALA A 101 -49.44 22.82 3.33
CA ALA A 101 -49.62 23.00 1.90
C ALA A 101 -49.24 24.40 1.41
N ALA A 102 -49.38 25.43 2.26
CA ALA A 102 -49.08 26.84 1.98
C ALA A 102 -47.61 27.24 2.27
N ASP A 103 -46.67 26.29 2.17
CA ASP A 103 -45.23 26.48 2.38
C ASP A 103 -44.80 26.95 3.78
N ALA A 104 -45.69 26.89 4.79
CA ALA A 104 -45.32 27.22 6.16
C ALA A 104 -44.07 26.43 6.63
N PRO A 105 -43.14 27.05 7.36
CA PRO A 105 -41.98 26.38 7.90
C PRO A 105 -42.37 25.17 8.75
N ILE A 106 -41.85 23.99 8.39
CA ILE A 106 -42.05 22.76 9.16
C ILE A 106 -41.31 22.91 10.50
N LEU A 107 -41.97 22.53 11.61
CA LEU A 107 -41.39 22.69 12.96
C LEU A 107 -40.00 22.06 13.11
N THR A 108 -39.73 20.93 12.45
CA THR A 108 -38.41 20.29 12.50
C THR A 108 -37.32 21.08 11.78
N SER A 109 -37.65 21.96 10.84
CA SER A 109 -36.69 22.82 10.12
C SER A 109 -35.45 22.06 9.62
N LEU A 110 -34.26 22.67 9.69
CA LEU A 110 -32.96 22.08 9.33
C LEU A 110 -32.57 20.88 10.22
N TRP A 111 -33.21 20.68 11.37
CA TRP A 111 -32.85 19.62 12.32
C TRP A 111 -32.96 18.22 11.70
N VAL A 112 -33.88 18.05 10.75
CA VAL A 112 -34.11 16.79 10.02
C VAL A 112 -32.91 16.33 9.18
N ALA A 113 -31.99 17.24 8.82
CA ALA A 113 -30.80 16.91 8.02
C ALA A 113 -29.68 16.21 8.82
N GLY A 114 -29.72 16.32 10.16
CA GLY A 114 -28.64 15.80 11.01
C GLY A 114 -28.30 14.30 10.87
N PRO A 115 -29.25 13.36 10.70
CA PRO A 115 -28.92 11.95 10.56
C PRO A 115 -28.36 11.65 9.15
N ALA A 116 -28.73 12.43 8.14
CA ALA A 116 -28.11 12.34 6.81
C ALA A 116 -26.61 12.72 6.90
N TYR A 117 -26.28 13.76 7.67
CA TYR A 117 -24.88 14.12 7.94
C TYR A 117 -24.14 13.06 8.76
N ALA A 118 -24.79 12.47 9.76
CA ALA A 118 -24.19 11.37 10.52
C ALA A 118 -23.91 10.14 9.62
N LEU A 119 -24.81 9.81 8.71
CA LEU A 119 -24.61 8.75 7.71
C LEU A 119 -23.51 9.10 6.70
N ALA A 120 -23.44 10.37 6.28
CA ALA A 120 -22.37 10.87 5.42
C ALA A 120 -20.99 10.66 6.05
N VAL A 121 -20.83 11.02 7.33
CA VAL A 121 -19.55 10.81 8.04
C VAL A 121 -19.28 9.33 8.28
N ALA A 122 -20.31 8.51 8.58
CA ALA A 122 -20.14 7.10 8.92
C ALA A 122 -19.91 6.18 7.70
N ARG A 123 -20.48 6.50 6.54
CA ARG A 123 -20.51 5.66 5.33
C ARG A 123 -19.99 6.37 4.08
N GLY A 124 -19.52 7.61 4.20
CA GLY A 124 -19.00 8.39 3.09
C GLY A 124 -20.10 8.91 2.18
N ARG A 125 -19.75 9.12 0.90
CA ARG A 125 -20.63 9.69 -0.12
C ARG A 125 -21.98 8.97 -0.21
N ASP A 126 -21.96 7.65 -0.28
CA ASP A 126 -23.17 6.86 -0.52
C ASP A 126 -24.11 6.88 0.69
N GLY A 127 -23.55 6.93 1.91
CA GLY A 127 -24.33 7.15 3.12
C GLY A 127 -25.01 8.51 3.14
N GLY A 128 -24.30 9.55 2.72
CA GLY A 128 -24.85 10.90 2.60
C GLY A 128 -25.96 11.00 1.55
N LEU A 129 -25.76 10.38 0.38
CA LEU A 129 -26.76 10.32 -0.68
C LEU A 129 -28.05 9.64 -0.20
N VAL A 130 -27.95 8.43 0.35
CA VAL A 130 -29.10 7.68 0.84
C VAL A 130 -29.79 8.44 1.98
N GLY A 131 -29.03 8.96 2.95
CA GLY A 131 -29.58 9.74 4.06
C GLY A 131 -30.32 10.99 3.58
N GLY A 132 -29.73 11.76 2.67
CA GLY A 132 -30.32 12.97 2.12
C GLY A 132 -31.62 12.70 1.34
N VAL A 133 -31.64 11.66 0.51
CA VAL A 133 -32.84 11.26 -0.26
C VAL A 133 -33.95 10.80 0.68
N VAL A 134 -33.63 10.00 1.70
CA VAL A 134 -34.63 9.53 2.67
C VAL A 134 -35.23 10.69 3.47
N VAL A 135 -34.39 11.62 3.94
CA VAL A 135 -34.85 12.83 4.63
C VAL A 135 -35.75 13.67 3.73
N TRP A 136 -35.33 13.93 2.49
CA TRP A 136 -36.14 14.65 1.50
C TRP A 136 -37.48 13.98 1.24
N ALA A 137 -37.49 12.67 1.01
CA ALA A 137 -38.71 11.91 0.74
C ALA A 137 -39.69 12.00 1.91
N ALA A 138 -39.18 11.92 3.14
CA ALA A 138 -40.01 12.03 4.33
C ALA A 138 -40.57 13.45 4.54
N VAL A 139 -39.78 14.48 4.28
CA VAL A 139 -40.24 15.88 4.34
C VAL A 139 -41.33 16.12 3.29
N SER A 140 -41.11 15.65 2.06
CA SER A 140 -42.09 15.74 0.95
C SER A 140 -43.37 14.98 1.27
N ALA A 141 -43.26 13.81 1.92
CA ALA A 141 -44.42 13.03 2.36
C ALA A 141 -45.26 13.75 3.43
N VAL A 142 -44.63 14.45 4.38
CA VAL A 142 -45.34 15.28 5.37
C VAL A 142 -46.05 16.45 4.71
N ARG A 143 -45.43 17.10 3.71
CA ARG A 143 -46.06 18.17 2.95
C ARG A 143 -47.17 17.69 2.00
N GLY A 144 -47.11 16.43 1.56
CA GLY A 144 -48.12 15.83 0.68
C GLY A 144 -48.07 16.30 -0.77
N ARG A 145 -47.01 16.99 -1.19
CA ARG A 145 -46.78 17.45 -2.56
C ARG A 145 -45.28 17.54 -2.89
N VAL A 146 -44.98 17.69 -4.18
CA VAL A 146 -43.63 17.99 -4.67
C VAL A 146 -43.73 19.18 -5.63
N GLY A 147 -43.27 20.33 -5.16
CA GLY A 147 -43.12 21.57 -5.91
C GLY A 147 -41.67 22.08 -5.87
N ASP A 148 -41.48 23.34 -6.24
CA ASP A 148 -40.15 23.94 -6.41
C ASP A 148 -39.32 23.94 -5.11
N GLU A 149 -39.96 24.20 -3.95
CA GLU A 149 -39.28 24.13 -2.65
C GLU A 149 -38.81 22.72 -2.30
N GLU A 150 -39.62 21.69 -2.59
CA GLU A 150 -39.22 20.31 -2.33
C GLU A 150 -38.08 19.88 -3.25
N LEU A 151 -38.07 20.33 -4.51
CA LEU A 151 -36.95 20.11 -5.43
C LEU A 151 -35.69 20.83 -4.95
N PHE A 152 -35.81 22.07 -4.46
CA PHE A 152 -34.69 22.78 -3.85
C PHE A 152 -34.16 22.06 -2.60
N ASN A 153 -35.06 21.59 -1.74
CA ASN A 153 -34.70 20.82 -0.53
C ASN A 153 -34.08 19.46 -0.85
N LEU A 154 -34.50 18.80 -1.94
CA LEU A 154 -33.84 17.60 -2.45
C LEU A 154 -32.37 17.91 -2.71
N VAL A 155 -32.10 18.95 -3.51
CA VAL A 155 -30.73 19.36 -3.84
C VAL A 155 -30.00 19.74 -2.57
N LEU A 156 -30.57 20.57 -1.70
CA LEU A 156 -29.93 21.03 -0.47
C LEU A 156 -29.53 19.86 0.43
N PHE A 157 -30.45 18.95 0.79
CA PHE A 157 -30.16 17.84 1.70
C PHE A 157 -29.23 16.80 1.09
N THR A 158 -29.44 16.44 -0.17
CA THR A 158 -28.59 15.44 -0.83
C THR A 158 -27.20 15.99 -1.11
N LEU A 159 -27.08 17.19 -1.69
CA LEU A 159 -25.79 17.79 -2.04
C LEU A 159 -24.97 18.07 -0.79
N SER A 160 -25.54 18.67 0.25
CA SER A 160 -24.80 18.95 1.50
C SER A 160 -24.32 17.66 2.18
N ALA A 161 -25.16 16.62 2.26
CA ALA A 161 -24.77 15.33 2.84
C ALA A 161 -23.74 14.60 1.98
N VAL A 162 -23.86 14.64 0.64
CA VAL A 162 -22.90 14.07 -0.30
C VAL A 162 -21.55 14.78 -0.21
N LEU A 163 -21.52 16.11 -0.15
CA LEU A 163 -20.29 16.88 -0.01
C LEU A 163 -19.59 16.59 1.32
N LEU A 164 -20.35 16.49 2.41
CA LEU A 164 -19.81 16.08 3.71
C LEU A 164 -19.28 14.63 3.67
N GLY A 165 -19.98 13.74 2.99
CA GLY A 165 -19.57 12.35 2.81
C GLY A 165 -18.31 12.23 1.94
N TYR A 166 -18.19 13.04 0.90
CA TYR A 166 -16.99 13.14 0.08
C TYR A 166 -15.81 13.63 0.90
N ALA A 167 -15.99 14.71 1.68
CA ALA A 167 -14.97 15.22 2.60
C ALA A 167 -14.53 14.16 3.62
N ALA A 168 -15.45 13.35 4.15
CA ALA A 168 -15.14 12.24 5.03
C ALA A 168 -14.29 11.16 4.33
N THR A 169 -14.64 10.78 3.11
CA THR A 169 -13.89 9.79 2.33
C THR A 169 -12.49 10.27 1.96
N THR A 170 -12.36 11.53 1.50
CA THR A 170 -11.07 12.11 1.10
C THR A 170 -10.16 12.31 2.30
N THR A 171 -10.68 12.79 3.43
CA THR A 171 -9.90 12.94 4.68
C THR A 171 -9.36 11.60 5.17
N ARG A 172 -10.19 10.54 5.10
CA ARG A 172 -9.78 9.19 5.46
C ARG A 172 -8.68 8.67 4.54
N ALA A 173 -8.86 8.82 3.22
CA ALA A 173 -7.87 8.39 2.23
C ALA A 173 -6.54 9.15 2.38
N ALA A 174 -6.60 10.48 2.50
CA ALA A 174 -5.41 11.33 2.68
C ALA A 174 -4.64 10.97 3.95
N THR A 175 -5.34 10.73 5.07
CA THR A 175 -4.64 10.40 6.32
C THR A 175 -3.99 9.01 6.27
N LEU A 176 -4.64 8.03 5.62
CA LEU A 176 -4.05 6.71 5.42
C LEU A 176 -2.81 6.79 4.52
N ALA A 177 -2.87 7.57 3.44
CA ALA A 177 -1.72 7.78 2.55
C ALA A 177 -0.53 8.42 3.29
N VAL A 178 -0.78 9.45 4.12
CA VAL A 178 0.25 10.09 4.95
C VAL A 178 0.86 9.10 5.95
N GLN A 179 0.05 8.25 6.58
CA GLN A 179 0.55 7.23 7.52
C GLN A 179 1.43 6.19 6.82
N GLN A 180 1.04 5.75 5.62
CA GLN A 180 1.83 4.81 4.83
C GLN A 180 3.16 5.43 4.40
N ALA A 181 3.15 6.66 3.89
CA ALA A 181 4.35 7.39 3.50
C ALA A 181 5.30 7.62 4.69
N ALA A 182 4.75 7.94 5.88
CA ALA A 182 5.55 8.08 7.09
C ALA A 182 6.19 6.74 7.51
N ALA A 183 5.47 5.62 7.39
CA ALA A 183 5.99 4.30 7.74
C ALA A 183 7.12 3.86 6.78
N THR A 184 6.98 4.09 5.47
CA THR A 184 8.02 3.77 4.49
C THR A 184 9.25 4.64 4.68
N ALA A 185 9.08 5.94 4.92
CA ALA A 185 10.18 6.86 5.21
C ALA A 185 10.93 6.48 6.50
N ALA A 186 10.22 6.11 7.57
CA ALA A 186 10.84 5.65 8.81
C ALA A 186 11.63 4.34 8.61
N ALA A 187 11.09 3.39 7.84
CA ALA A 187 11.80 2.16 7.51
C ALA A 187 13.06 2.41 6.68
N ALA A 188 13.02 3.34 5.72
CA ALA A 188 14.18 3.72 4.92
C ALA A 188 15.28 4.38 5.78
N ALA A 189 14.90 5.32 6.66
CA ALA A 189 15.83 6.00 7.56
C ALA A 189 16.51 5.02 8.54
N GLU A 190 15.78 4.03 9.06
CA GLU A 190 16.35 3.02 9.94
C GLU A 190 17.34 2.11 9.20
N ARG A 191 17.05 1.73 7.96
CA ARG A 191 18.00 0.98 7.13
C ARG A 191 19.27 1.76 6.86
N GLU A 192 19.16 3.04 6.54
CA GLU A 192 20.34 3.88 6.32
C GLU A 192 21.19 3.99 7.59
N ARG A 193 20.55 4.15 8.75
CA ARG A 193 21.20 4.16 10.05
C ARG A 193 21.93 2.84 10.34
N LEU A 194 21.27 1.70 10.10
CA LEU A 194 21.86 0.37 10.26
C LEU A 194 23.01 0.16 9.28
N GLY A 195 22.85 0.54 8.02
CA GLY A 195 23.90 0.47 6.99
C GLY A 195 25.15 1.24 7.41
N ARG A 196 25.01 2.48 7.89
CA ARG A 196 26.12 3.27 8.44
C ARG A 196 26.77 2.59 9.66
N ALA A 197 25.98 2.11 10.62
CA ALA A 197 26.51 1.43 11.80
C ALA A 197 27.26 0.13 11.47
N VAL A 198 26.78 -0.65 10.49
CA VAL A 198 27.46 -1.87 10.04
C VAL A 198 28.72 -1.55 9.24
N HIS A 199 28.68 -0.50 8.40
CA HIS A 199 29.83 -0.07 7.61
C HIS A 199 30.95 0.46 8.50
N ASP A 200 30.63 1.28 9.50
CA ASP A 200 31.61 1.85 10.41
C ASP A 200 32.08 0.86 11.48
N GLY A 201 31.24 -0.11 11.87
CA GLY A 201 31.57 -1.10 12.88
C GLY A 201 32.20 -2.36 12.30
N VAL A 202 31.36 -3.24 11.76
CA VAL A 202 31.74 -4.62 11.44
C VAL A 202 32.62 -4.68 10.20
N LEU A 203 32.27 -3.94 9.13
CA LEU A 203 33.04 -3.97 7.89
C LEU A 203 34.45 -3.36 8.06
N GLN A 204 34.59 -2.29 8.86
CA GLN A 204 35.91 -1.73 9.17
C GLN A 204 36.78 -2.70 9.97
N VAL A 205 36.22 -3.42 10.95
CA VAL A 205 36.95 -4.43 11.73
C VAL A 205 37.36 -5.61 10.84
N LEU A 206 36.46 -6.14 10.02
CA LEU A 206 36.78 -7.23 9.09
C LEU A 206 37.88 -6.81 8.10
N ALA A 207 37.82 -5.59 7.56
CA ALA A 207 38.86 -5.06 6.69
C ALA A 207 40.22 -4.92 7.41
N ALA A 208 40.22 -4.56 8.70
CA ALA A 208 41.45 -4.50 9.50
C ALA A 208 42.02 -5.89 9.79
N VAL A 209 41.17 -6.87 10.14
CA VAL A 209 41.56 -8.27 10.35
C VAL A 209 42.16 -8.86 9.07
N ARG A 210 41.52 -8.63 7.92
CA ARG A 210 42.03 -9.09 6.62
C ARG A 210 43.44 -8.56 6.34
N ARG A 211 43.62 -7.24 6.36
CA ARG A 211 44.94 -6.62 6.13
C ARG A 211 46.00 -7.18 7.06
N ARG A 212 45.68 -7.31 8.35
CA ARG A 212 46.68 -7.77 9.33
C ARG A 212 47.00 -9.26 9.20
N GLY A 213 46.03 -10.09 8.83
CA GLY A 213 46.23 -11.52 8.60
C GLY A 213 47.06 -11.80 7.35
N GLU A 214 46.87 -11.03 6.28
CA GLU A 214 47.70 -11.09 5.06
C GLU A 214 49.16 -10.71 5.34
N GLU A 215 49.41 -9.69 6.17
CA GLU A 215 50.76 -9.25 6.57
C GLU A 215 51.51 -10.29 7.42
N LEU A 216 50.80 -11.03 8.28
CA LEU A 216 51.40 -11.95 9.26
C LEU A 216 51.67 -13.34 8.68
N GLY A 217 50.89 -13.79 7.69
CA GLY A 217 51.05 -15.11 7.07
C GLY A 217 50.75 -16.30 7.99
N GLY A 218 50.91 -17.52 7.49
CA GLY A 218 50.61 -18.76 8.23
C GLY A 218 49.13 -18.87 8.60
N ASP A 219 48.83 -19.34 9.81
CA ASP A 219 47.45 -19.48 10.32
C ASP A 219 46.65 -18.16 10.31
N ALA A 220 47.33 -17.01 10.31
CA ALA A 220 46.69 -15.69 10.22
C ALA A 220 46.15 -15.37 8.81
N ALA A 221 46.69 -16.00 7.76
CA ALA A 221 46.18 -15.87 6.40
C ALA A 221 44.82 -16.58 6.23
N ASP A 222 44.62 -17.70 6.91
CA ASP A 222 43.33 -18.39 6.93
C ASP A 222 42.24 -17.53 7.61
N LEU A 223 42.59 -16.80 8.68
CA LEU A 223 41.68 -15.83 9.31
C LEU A 223 41.36 -14.64 8.40
N ALA A 224 42.30 -14.19 7.58
CA ALA A 224 42.07 -13.13 6.60
C ALA A 224 41.08 -13.56 5.51
N ARG A 225 41.19 -14.82 5.02
CA ARG A 225 40.24 -15.39 4.06
C ARG A 225 38.83 -15.48 4.65
N LEU A 226 38.70 -16.02 5.87
CA LEU A 226 37.40 -16.10 6.57
C LEU A 226 36.80 -14.70 6.80
N ALA A 227 37.61 -13.70 7.15
CA ALA A 227 37.13 -12.33 7.30
C ALA A 227 36.63 -11.73 5.97
N ALA A 228 37.30 -12.04 4.86
CA ALA A 228 36.87 -11.63 3.52
C ALA A 228 35.54 -12.28 3.10
N GLU A 229 35.37 -13.57 3.37
CA GLU A 229 34.10 -14.29 3.17
C GLU A 229 32.94 -13.63 3.93
N GLN A 230 33.16 -13.31 5.21
CA GLN A 230 32.13 -12.66 6.03
C GLN A 230 31.85 -11.22 5.59
N GLU A 231 32.85 -10.48 5.10
CA GLU A 231 32.68 -9.13 4.56
C GLU A 231 31.79 -9.13 3.31
N VAL A 232 32.04 -10.06 2.37
CA VAL A 232 31.23 -10.24 1.16
C VAL A 232 29.81 -10.68 1.52
N ALA A 233 29.66 -11.66 2.41
CA ALA A 233 28.35 -12.11 2.86
C ALA A 233 27.54 -10.98 3.53
N LEU A 234 28.18 -10.18 4.38
CA LEU A 234 27.53 -9.06 5.08
C LEU A 234 27.15 -7.92 4.14
N ARG A 235 28.01 -7.59 3.16
CA ARG A 235 27.65 -6.63 2.10
C ARG A 235 26.48 -7.16 1.25
N GLY A 236 26.47 -8.44 0.92
CA GLY A 236 25.36 -9.09 0.24
C GLY A 236 24.04 -8.90 1.00
N LEU A 237 24.04 -9.10 2.32
CA LEU A 237 22.86 -8.91 3.18
C LEU A 237 22.43 -7.43 3.31
N LEU A 238 23.37 -6.49 3.31
CA LEU A 238 23.06 -5.05 3.37
C LEU A 238 22.56 -4.49 2.04
N SER A 239 23.09 -5.01 0.92
CA SER A 239 22.74 -4.62 -0.44
C SER A 239 21.50 -5.36 -0.96
N SER A 240 21.15 -6.50 -0.38
CA SER A 240 19.86 -7.14 -0.61
C SER A 240 18.77 -6.30 0.05
N ALA A 241 18.28 -5.31 -0.69
CA ALA A 241 16.92 -4.82 -0.53
C ALA A 241 15.97 -6.02 -0.42
N PRO A 242 14.82 -5.91 0.28
CA PRO A 242 13.77 -6.91 0.11
C PRO A 242 13.54 -6.99 -1.39
N SER A 243 13.84 -8.16 -1.95
CA SER A 243 13.60 -8.54 -3.33
C SER A 243 12.46 -7.69 -3.86
N ALA A 244 12.75 -6.79 -4.82
CA ALA A 244 11.72 -6.11 -5.60
C ALA A 244 11.06 -7.18 -6.48
N ARG A 245 10.42 -8.15 -5.83
CA ARG A 245 9.50 -9.12 -6.37
C ARG A 245 8.15 -8.47 -6.21
N ASP A 246 7.80 -7.66 -7.19
CA ASP A 246 6.43 -7.22 -7.37
C ASP A 246 5.79 -8.19 -8.35
N GLY A 247 5.34 -9.36 -7.84
CA GLY A 247 4.61 -10.42 -8.54
C GLY A 247 5.26 -10.97 -9.82
N ASP A 248 5.27 -10.14 -10.86
CA ASP A 248 5.67 -10.44 -12.23
C ASP A 248 7.08 -9.95 -12.59
N VAL A 249 7.71 -9.08 -11.79
CA VAL A 249 9.03 -8.48 -12.10
C VAL A 249 10.05 -8.76 -11.00
N ALA A 250 11.30 -9.03 -11.37
CA ALA A 250 12.44 -9.23 -10.48
C ALA A 250 13.68 -8.46 -10.97
N ASP A 251 14.51 -8.01 -10.01
CA ASP A 251 15.80 -7.39 -10.28
C ASP A 251 16.90 -8.46 -10.42
N LEU A 252 17.34 -8.70 -11.66
CA LEU A 252 18.41 -9.66 -11.99
C LEU A 252 19.74 -9.27 -11.32
N GLY A 253 20.07 -7.97 -11.29
CA GLY A 253 21.31 -7.50 -10.69
C GLY A 253 21.38 -7.80 -9.20
N ALA A 254 20.26 -7.63 -8.49
CA ALA A 254 20.14 -8.04 -7.09
C ALA A 254 20.25 -9.56 -6.92
N ALA A 255 19.63 -10.36 -7.81
CA ALA A 255 19.67 -11.82 -7.75
C ALA A 255 21.08 -12.38 -7.97
N LEU A 256 21.82 -11.86 -8.96
CA LEU A 256 23.17 -12.33 -9.29
C LEU A 256 24.21 -11.91 -8.24
N ARG A 257 24.06 -10.74 -7.60
CA ARG A 257 24.95 -10.32 -6.49
C ARG A 257 24.91 -11.28 -5.29
N LEU A 258 23.84 -12.06 -5.13
CA LEU A 258 23.77 -13.11 -4.11
C LEU A 258 24.65 -14.34 -4.43
N LEU A 259 25.21 -14.42 -5.65
CA LEU A 259 26.13 -15.48 -6.06
C LEU A 259 27.61 -15.12 -5.80
N SER A 260 27.89 -13.91 -5.31
CA SER A 260 29.26 -13.48 -5.01
C SER A 260 29.91 -14.30 -3.90
N THR A 261 31.14 -14.76 -4.14
CA THR A 261 31.99 -15.47 -3.16
C THR A 261 33.42 -14.90 -3.24
N PRO A 262 34.39 -15.31 -2.40
CA PRO A 262 35.78 -14.84 -2.52
C PRO A 262 36.40 -15.09 -3.90
N ASP A 263 35.96 -16.15 -4.58
CA ASP A 263 36.46 -16.59 -5.88
C ASP A 263 35.54 -16.15 -7.03
N VAL A 264 34.38 -15.55 -6.74
CA VAL A 264 33.39 -15.10 -7.74
C VAL A 264 33.07 -13.62 -7.54
N GLU A 265 33.50 -12.78 -8.49
CA GLU A 265 33.20 -11.35 -8.52
C GLU A 265 31.99 -11.08 -9.43
N VAL A 266 30.98 -10.38 -8.92
CA VAL A 266 29.78 -10.01 -9.69
C VAL A 266 29.72 -8.49 -9.89
N SER A 267 29.75 -8.05 -11.15
CA SER A 267 29.58 -6.67 -11.57
C SER A 267 28.21 -6.47 -12.20
N SER A 268 27.41 -5.56 -11.64
CA SER A 268 26.08 -5.23 -12.14
C SER A 268 25.81 -3.72 -11.97
N PRO A 269 25.06 -3.09 -12.90
CA PRO A 269 24.71 -1.67 -12.85
C PRO A 269 24.08 -1.23 -11.53
N ALA A 270 24.24 0.05 -11.19
CA ALA A 270 23.65 0.62 -9.99
C ALA A 270 22.12 0.69 -10.09
N GLU A 271 21.58 0.95 -11.29
CA GLU A 271 20.15 0.87 -11.55
C GLU A 271 19.65 -0.60 -11.55
N PRO A 272 18.42 -0.86 -11.06
CA PRO A 272 17.81 -2.18 -11.10
C PRO A 272 17.68 -2.73 -12.54
N VAL A 273 18.08 -3.98 -12.76
CA VAL A 273 17.89 -4.67 -14.03
C VAL A 273 16.60 -5.49 -13.94
N LEU A 274 15.48 -4.82 -14.21
CA LEU A 274 14.15 -5.41 -14.10
C LEU A 274 13.84 -6.32 -15.29
N LEU A 275 13.52 -7.57 -14.99
CA LEU A 275 13.07 -8.58 -15.95
C LEU A 275 11.80 -9.26 -15.43
N PRO A 276 11.00 -9.90 -16.30
CA PRO A 276 9.95 -10.80 -15.84
C PRO A 276 10.53 -11.84 -14.88
N ALA A 277 9.89 -12.06 -13.73
CA ALA A 277 10.43 -12.92 -12.68
C ALA A 277 10.85 -14.32 -13.17
N PRO A 278 10.09 -15.01 -14.06
CA PRO A 278 10.54 -16.28 -14.62
C PRO A 278 11.82 -16.19 -15.45
N VAL A 279 12.00 -15.09 -16.19
CA VAL A 279 13.21 -14.85 -17.01
C VAL A 279 14.41 -14.61 -16.09
N ALA A 280 14.25 -13.78 -15.06
CA ALA A 280 15.31 -13.52 -14.08
C ALA A 280 15.73 -14.80 -13.33
N ASP A 281 14.76 -15.65 -12.97
CA ASP A 281 15.02 -16.90 -12.24
C ASP A 281 15.77 -17.92 -13.10
N GLU A 282 15.35 -18.13 -14.35
CA GLU A 282 16.05 -19.05 -15.28
C GLU A 282 17.44 -18.54 -15.67
N LEU A 283 17.61 -17.23 -15.88
CA LEU A 283 18.92 -16.66 -16.16
C LEU A 283 19.85 -16.77 -14.94
N THR A 284 19.33 -16.54 -13.72
CA THR A 284 20.09 -16.77 -12.48
C THR A 284 20.46 -18.24 -12.31
N ALA A 285 19.59 -19.18 -12.68
CA ALA A 285 19.88 -20.60 -12.66
C ALA A 285 20.98 -20.98 -13.67
N ALA A 286 20.95 -20.42 -14.88
CA ALA A 286 21.99 -20.63 -15.88
C ALA A 286 23.36 -20.12 -15.43
N VAL A 287 23.42 -18.94 -14.78
CA VAL A 287 24.66 -18.42 -14.20
C VAL A 287 25.16 -19.32 -13.06
N ARG A 288 24.27 -19.78 -12.19
CA ARG A 288 24.62 -20.70 -11.10
C ARG A 288 25.22 -22.00 -11.63
N GLU A 289 24.65 -22.55 -12.69
CA GLU A 289 25.16 -23.74 -13.36
C GLU A 289 26.56 -23.48 -13.93
N ALA A 290 26.77 -22.35 -14.64
CA ALA A 290 28.08 -21.98 -15.17
C ALA A 290 29.15 -21.90 -14.06
N LEU A 291 28.85 -21.21 -12.96
CA LEU A 291 29.74 -21.10 -11.80
C LEU A 291 29.99 -22.46 -11.11
N ALA A 292 28.99 -23.34 -11.04
CA ALA A 292 29.16 -24.68 -10.50
C ALA A 292 30.15 -25.52 -11.32
N ASN A 293 30.12 -25.38 -12.65
CA ASN A 293 31.09 -26.05 -13.53
C ASN A 293 32.51 -25.53 -13.32
N THR A 294 32.67 -24.21 -13.17
CA THR A 294 33.97 -23.62 -12.82
C THR A 294 34.47 -24.21 -11.51
N ALA A 295 33.63 -24.29 -10.47
CA ALA A 295 34.02 -24.87 -9.18
C ALA A 295 34.41 -26.36 -9.28
N GLU A 296 33.70 -27.16 -10.10
CA GLU A 296 33.97 -28.59 -10.27
C GLU A 296 35.22 -28.87 -11.12
N HIS A 297 35.41 -28.13 -12.21
CA HIS A 297 36.43 -28.43 -13.22
C HIS A 297 37.65 -27.51 -13.15
N ALA A 298 37.55 -26.39 -12.46
CA ALA A 298 38.61 -25.41 -12.26
C ALA A 298 38.61 -24.87 -10.81
N PRO A 299 38.80 -25.73 -9.78
CA PRO A 299 38.66 -25.34 -8.37
C PRO A 299 39.67 -24.29 -7.87
N ALA A 300 40.69 -23.97 -8.66
CA ALA A 300 41.69 -22.93 -8.36
C ALA A 300 41.49 -21.65 -9.20
N ALA A 301 40.45 -21.60 -10.04
CA ALA A 301 40.17 -20.46 -10.90
C ALA A 301 39.31 -19.41 -10.17
N ARG A 302 39.54 -18.14 -10.51
CA ARG A 302 38.63 -17.04 -10.20
C ARG A 302 37.60 -16.92 -11.32
N ALA A 303 36.39 -16.52 -10.95
CA ALA A 303 35.31 -16.27 -11.87
C ALA A 303 34.78 -14.84 -11.76
N TRP A 304 34.30 -14.31 -12.87
CA TRP A 304 33.68 -13.01 -13.00
C TRP A 304 32.32 -13.15 -13.66
N VAL A 305 31.33 -12.45 -13.14
CA VAL A 305 30.00 -12.31 -13.74
C VAL A 305 29.76 -10.84 -14.03
N SER A 306 29.51 -10.47 -15.29
CA SER A 306 29.08 -9.12 -15.66
C SER A 306 27.64 -9.13 -16.15
N VAL A 307 26.88 -8.08 -15.79
CA VAL A 307 25.53 -7.84 -16.27
C VAL A 307 25.53 -6.55 -17.07
N GLU A 308 25.15 -6.64 -18.34
CA GLU A 308 25.15 -5.53 -19.28
C GLU A 308 23.74 -5.40 -19.88
N PRO A 309 22.89 -4.51 -19.33
CA PRO A 309 21.59 -4.23 -19.91
C PRO A 309 21.76 -3.35 -21.15
N GLU A 310 21.27 -3.84 -22.28
CA GLU A 310 21.08 -3.05 -23.51
C GLU A 310 19.60 -2.66 -23.66
N ASP A 311 19.24 -1.91 -24.70
CA ASP A 311 17.86 -1.41 -24.86
C ASP A 311 16.84 -2.58 -24.96
N ASP A 312 17.12 -3.59 -25.78
CA ASP A 312 16.17 -4.69 -26.06
C ASP A 312 16.56 -6.03 -25.40
N VAL A 313 17.81 -6.17 -24.96
CA VAL A 313 18.35 -7.42 -24.43
C VAL A 313 19.14 -7.19 -23.14
N VAL A 314 19.32 -8.26 -22.36
CA VAL A 314 20.26 -8.30 -21.25
C VAL A 314 21.32 -9.33 -21.57
N LEU A 315 22.58 -8.89 -21.56
CA LEU A 315 23.75 -9.75 -21.67
C LEU A 315 24.28 -10.05 -20.27
N VAL A 316 24.53 -11.32 -20.00
CA VAL A 316 25.26 -11.78 -18.81
C VAL A 316 26.45 -12.58 -19.26
N VAL A 317 27.65 -12.16 -18.87
CA VAL A 317 28.89 -12.88 -19.17
C VAL A 317 29.38 -13.58 -17.91
N VAL A 318 29.66 -14.88 -17.99
CA VAL A 318 30.29 -15.65 -16.91
C VAL A 318 31.64 -16.15 -17.41
N ARG A 319 32.73 -15.67 -16.81
CA ARG A 319 34.10 -15.95 -17.23
C ARG A 319 34.91 -16.53 -16.09
N ASP A 320 35.74 -17.53 -16.36
CA ASP A 320 36.78 -18.02 -15.44
C ASP A 320 38.19 -17.99 -16.06
N ASP A 321 39.22 -17.94 -15.21
CA ASP A 321 40.63 -18.03 -15.60
C ASP A 321 41.21 -19.46 -15.46
N GLY A 322 40.35 -20.47 -15.55
CA GLY A 322 40.72 -21.87 -15.42
C GLY A 322 41.52 -22.44 -16.61
N PRO A 323 41.80 -23.75 -16.61
CA PRO A 323 42.54 -24.41 -17.70
C PRO A 323 41.79 -24.44 -19.03
N GLY A 324 40.51 -24.05 -19.06
CA GLY A 324 39.63 -24.15 -20.21
C GLY A 324 39.27 -25.60 -20.57
N ILE A 325 38.37 -25.76 -21.55
CA ILE A 325 37.90 -27.07 -22.00
C ILE A 325 38.77 -27.56 -23.17
N PRO A 326 39.45 -28.72 -23.06
CA PRO A 326 40.26 -29.26 -24.15
C PRO A 326 39.46 -29.60 -25.40
N ASP A 327 40.08 -29.43 -26.57
CA ASP A 327 39.51 -29.81 -27.86
C ASP A 327 39.08 -31.29 -27.87
N GLY A 328 37.90 -31.56 -28.43
CA GLY A 328 37.33 -32.91 -28.50
C GLY A 328 36.61 -33.39 -27.25
N ARG A 329 36.78 -32.75 -26.07
CA ARG A 329 36.07 -33.12 -24.84
C ARG A 329 34.57 -32.86 -24.93
N LEU A 330 34.16 -31.74 -25.55
CA LEU A 330 32.75 -31.40 -25.78
C LEU A 330 32.06 -32.40 -26.74
N PRO A 331 32.60 -32.71 -27.94
CA PRO A 331 32.07 -33.78 -28.80
C PRO A 331 32.03 -35.15 -28.13
N ALA A 332 33.07 -35.52 -27.36
CA ALA A 332 33.12 -36.81 -26.67
C ALA A 332 32.05 -36.92 -25.57
N ALA A 333 31.79 -35.85 -24.81
CA ALA A 333 30.72 -35.80 -23.82
C ALA A 333 29.33 -35.97 -24.46
N VAL A 334 29.11 -35.33 -25.62
CA VAL A 334 27.86 -35.48 -26.39
C VAL A 334 27.70 -36.92 -26.90
N ALA A 335 28.77 -37.54 -27.41
CA ALA A 335 28.75 -38.93 -27.89
C ALA A 335 28.54 -39.95 -26.75
N ALA A 336 28.97 -39.63 -25.53
CA ALA A 336 28.77 -40.45 -24.33
C ALA A 336 27.38 -40.27 -23.67
N GLY A 337 26.49 -39.47 -24.26
CA GLY A 337 25.16 -39.19 -23.69
C GLY A 337 25.20 -38.22 -22.50
N HIS A 338 26.35 -37.63 -22.20
CA HIS A 338 26.49 -36.56 -21.20
C HIS A 338 26.06 -35.23 -21.82
N HIS A 339 24.76 -35.07 -22.06
CA HIS A 339 24.17 -33.81 -22.53
C HIS A 339 24.08 -32.74 -21.43
N GLY A 340 24.33 -33.10 -20.17
CA GLY A 340 23.84 -32.42 -18.97
C GLY A 340 24.02 -30.91 -18.94
N VAL A 341 25.24 -30.41 -19.15
CA VAL A 341 25.57 -29.01 -18.82
C VAL A 341 25.31 -28.04 -19.97
N ARG A 342 25.93 -28.28 -21.14
CA ARG A 342 25.74 -27.45 -22.34
C ARG A 342 24.28 -27.48 -22.81
N SER A 343 23.60 -28.64 -22.72
CA SER A 343 22.19 -28.73 -23.10
C SER A 343 21.26 -28.09 -22.06
N SER A 344 21.62 -28.07 -20.76
CA SER A 344 20.84 -27.39 -19.72
C SER A 344 20.93 -25.87 -19.87
N ILE A 345 22.13 -25.29 -20.02
CA ILE A 345 22.30 -23.84 -20.21
C ILE A 345 21.69 -23.40 -21.55
N CYS A 346 22.08 -24.02 -22.67
CA CYS A 346 21.54 -23.63 -23.97
C CYS A 346 20.02 -23.86 -24.08
N GLY A 347 19.49 -24.94 -23.48
CA GLY A 347 18.06 -25.23 -23.47
C GLY A 347 17.26 -24.17 -22.71
N ARG A 348 17.69 -23.80 -21.49
CA ARG A 348 17.06 -22.74 -20.69
C ARG A 348 17.04 -21.41 -21.44
N LEU A 349 18.17 -21.01 -22.02
CA LEU A 349 18.25 -19.74 -22.76
C LEU A 349 17.36 -19.78 -24.00
N ALA A 350 17.30 -20.90 -24.72
CA ALA A 350 16.41 -21.05 -25.88
C ALA A 350 14.92 -20.96 -25.50
N ASP A 351 14.53 -21.50 -24.34
CA ASP A 351 13.15 -21.41 -23.83
C ASP A 351 12.74 -19.97 -23.49
N LEU A 352 13.71 -19.13 -23.10
CA LEU A 352 13.52 -17.69 -22.88
C LEU A 352 13.53 -16.86 -24.17
N GLY A 353 13.74 -17.48 -25.34
CA GLY A 353 13.95 -16.77 -26.61
C GLY A 353 15.33 -16.10 -26.71
N GLY A 354 16.27 -16.50 -25.87
CA GLY A 354 17.64 -16.01 -25.81
C GLY A 354 18.67 -16.93 -26.46
N THR A 355 19.95 -16.58 -26.30
CA THR A 355 21.09 -17.33 -26.84
C THR A 355 22.16 -17.55 -25.77
N ALA A 356 22.84 -18.70 -25.84
CA ALA A 356 24.00 -19.00 -25.01
C ALA A 356 25.19 -19.37 -25.91
N GLN A 357 26.29 -18.62 -25.79
CA GLN A 357 27.53 -18.87 -26.52
C GLN A 357 28.65 -19.25 -25.54
N LEU A 358 29.46 -20.23 -25.92
CA LEU A 358 30.59 -20.71 -25.12
C LEU A 358 31.89 -20.47 -25.87
N HIS A 359 32.77 -19.69 -25.25
CA HIS A 359 34.13 -19.44 -25.70
C HIS A 359 35.10 -20.11 -24.73
N THR A 360 35.94 -21.03 -25.22
CA THR A 360 36.90 -21.76 -24.39
C THR A 360 38.01 -22.35 -25.25
N GLY A 361 39.15 -22.64 -24.63
CA GLY A 361 40.27 -23.33 -25.26
C GLY A 361 41.36 -23.68 -24.23
N PRO A 362 42.31 -24.57 -24.56
CA PRO A 362 43.38 -24.96 -23.65
C PRO A 362 44.17 -23.75 -23.12
N GLY A 363 44.14 -23.52 -21.80
CA GLY A 363 44.83 -22.43 -21.12
C GLY A 363 44.20 -21.05 -21.27
N GLN A 364 42.98 -20.95 -21.84
CA GLN A 364 42.29 -19.67 -22.09
C GLN A 364 41.11 -19.41 -21.13
N GLY A 365 40.84 -20.32 -20.19
CA GLY A 365 39.65 -20.26 -19.35
C GLY A 365 38.37 -20.66 -20.07
N THR A 366 37.24 -20.32 -19.45
CA THR A 366 35.90 -20.57 -19.99
C THR A 366 35.07 -19.31 -19.89
N GLU A 367 34.38 -18.93 -20.96
CA GLU A 367 33.53 -17.76 -21.02
C GLU A 367 32.17 -18.14 -21.63
N TRP A 368 31.10 -17.83 -20.91
CA TRP A 368 29.72 -17.98 -21.33
C TRP A 368 29.10 -16.61 -21.54
N GLU A 369 28.59 -16.37 -22.74
CA GLU A 369 27.75 -15.22 -23.06
C GLU A 369 26.28 -15.66 -23.09
N LEU A 370 25.48 -15.14 -22.17
CA LEU A 370 24.06 -15.44 -22.02
C LEU A 370 23.23 -14.20 -22.35
N THR A 371 22.47 -14.25 -23.44
CA THR A 371 21.65 -13.12 -23.89
C THR A 371 20.18 -13.47 -23.81
N VAL A 372 19.37 -12.62 -23.16
CA VAL A 372 17.90 -12.78 -23.11
C VAL A 372 17.19 -11.48 -23.54
N PRO A 373 16.01 -11.55 -24.17
CA PRO A 373 15.16 -10.39 -24.41
C PRO A 373 14.67 -9.77 -23.10
N ARG A 374 14.56 -8.43 -23.03
CA ARG A 374 14.01 -7.73 -21.84
C ARG A 374 12.51 -7.95 -21.69
N GLU A 375 11.78 -7.94 -22.80
CA GLU A 375 10.38 -8.32 -22.86
C GLU A 375 10.34 -9.82 -23.14
N GLY A 376 10.00 -10.62 -22.12
CA GLY A 376 9.99 -12.08 -22.25
C GLY A 376 9.19 -12.53 -23.47
N ALA A 377 9.71 -13.52 -24.20
CA ALA A 377 9.03 -14.05 -25.38
C ALA A 377 7.61 -14.49 -24.99
N THR A 378 6.61 -13.75 -25.47
CA THR A 378 5.19 -14.12 -25.34
C THR A 378 5.00 -15.38 -26.18
N ARG A 379 5.00 -16.55 -25.53
CA ARG A 379 4.50 -17.79 -26.13
C ARG A 379 3.05 -18.02 -25.73
#